data_AF-A0A5K1JYI9-F1
#
_entry.id   AF-A0A5K1JYI9-F1
#
_cell.length_a   1.000
_cell.length_b   1.000
_cell.length_c   1.000
_cell.angle_alpha   90.00
_cell.angle_beta   90.00
_cell.angle_gamma   90.00
#
_symmetry.space_group_name_H-M   'P 1'
#
loop_
_entity.id
_entity.type
_entity.pdbx_description
1 polymer ?
#
loop_
_entity_poly.entity_id
_entity_poly.type
_entity_poly.pdbx_seq_one_letter_code
_entity_poly.pdbx_strand_id
1 'polypeptide(L)'
;SPDALFYRSLFPVSVLGDQEQREAETLAWIRDYFQLDIDLVDLYRQWSAADPVFNRIQDRFEGIRMLRQDPFENLISFICSSNNNISRITKMVGSLCRTYSPALLHLAPPAGTDLEEEPYHPFPSPSALCAPEVTAKLRALGFGYRADFIQKTAAMLVEAHGVNRNAKTSLEPSEEWLVTLRDKDTATARTELLKFMGVGRKVADCILLMSLDKVRRVQRLKIFGEQC
;
A
#
# COMPACT_ATOMS: atom_id res chain seq x y z
N SER A 1 -12.94 -24.11 -5.35
CA SER A 1 -12.12 -24.92 -4.42
C SER A 1 -11.30 -23.97 -3.58
N PRO A 2 -11.18 -24.17 -2.26
CA PRO A 2 -10.35 -23.33 -1.37
C PRO A 2 -8.87 -23.30 -1.78
N ASP A 3 -8.42 -24.24 -2.61
CA ASP A 3 -7.03 -24.35 -3.08
C ASP A 3 -6.79 -23.78 -4.49
N ALA A 4 -7.82 -23.23 -5.14
CA ALA A 4 -7.73 -22.73 -6.50
C ALA A 4 -7.68 -21.19 -6.53
N LEU A 5 -6.62 -20.63 -7.11
CA LEU A 5 -6.48 -19.22 -7.37
C LEU A 5 -6.93 -18.91 -8.81
N PHE A 6 -8.00 -18.12 -8.94
CA PHE A 6 -8.48 -17.64 -10.24
C PHE A 6 -7.99 -16.21 -10.47
N TYR A 7 -7.20 -15.99 -11.51
CA TYR A 7 -6.73 -14.67 -11.90
C TYR A 7 -6.58 -14.57 -13.41
N ARG A 8 -6.57 -13.34 -13.93
CA ARG A 8 -6.27 -13.02 -15.33
C ARG A 8 -5.31 -11.85 -15.36
N SER A 9 -4.18 -12.03 -16.04
CA SER A 9 -3.23 -10.95 -16.28
C SER A 9 -3.63 -10.15 -17.51
N LEU A 10 -3.57 -8.84 -17.40
CA LEU A 10 -3.76 -7.90 -18.51
C LEU A 10 -2.52 -7.03 -18.61
N PHE A 11 -2.03 -6.85 -19.84
CA PHE A 11 -0.77 -6.21 -20.10
C PHE A 11 -0.93 -5.06 -21.10
N PRO A 12 -0.19 -3.95 -20.95
CA PRO A 12 -0.22 -2.87 -21.94
C PRO A 12 0.24 -3.36 -23.32
N VAL A 13 -0.37 -2.82 -24.38
CA VAL A 13 -0.13 -3.22 -25.79
C VAL A 13 1.34 -3.08 -26.20
N SER A 14 2.08 -2.18 -25.56
CA SER A 14 3.50 -1.90 -25.84
C SER A 14 4.48 -2.93 -25.28
N VAL A 15 4.04 -3.84 -24.41
CA VAL A 15 4.93 -4.82 -23.75
C VAL A 15 4.77 -6.19 -24.42
N LEU A 16 5.56 -6.40 -25.49
CA LEU A 16 5.77 -7.70 -26.12
C LEU A 16 6.83 -8.48 -25.32
N GLY A 17 6.53 -9.71 -24.92
CA GLY A 17 7.45 -10.56 -24.15
C GLY A 17 6.93 -11.99 -24.03
N ASP A 18 7.75 -12.87 -23.45
CA ASP A 18 7.38 -14.26 -23.17
C ASP A 18 6.18 -14.30 -22.21
N GLN A 19 5.04 -14.77 -22.70
CA GLN A 19 3.80 -14.80 -21.95
C GLN A 19 3.89 -15.74 -20.75
N GLU A 20 4.60 -16.87 -20.87
CA GLU A 20 4.74 -17.86 -19.81
C GLU A 20 5.52 -17.28 -18.63
N GLN A 21 6.64 -16.62 -18.91
CA GLN A 21 7.43 -15.94 -17.89
C GLN A 21 6.61 -14.88 -17.14
N ARG A 22 5.83 -14.06 -17.85
CA ARG A 22 5.02 -13.01 -17.23
C ARG A 22 3.87 -13.56 -16.39
N GLU A 23 3.28 -14.67 -16.83
CA GLU A 23 2.26 -15.37 -16.05
C GLU A 23 2.86 -15.94 -14.76
N ALA A 24 4.07 -16.49 -14.81
CA ALA A 24 4.81 -16.97 -13.63
C ALA A 24 5.19 -15.82 -12.68
N GLU A 25 5.69 -14.71 -13.20
CA GLU A 25 5.99 -13.49 -12.41
C GLU A 25 4.73 -12.91 -11.76
N THR A 26 3.62 -12.87 -12.51
CA THR A 26 2.33 -12.41 -11.97
C THR A 26 1.85 -13.33 -10.85
N LEU A 27 1.94 -14.65 -11.02
CA LEU A 27 1.57 -15.61 -9.99
C LEU A 27 2.41 -15.44 -8.73
N ALA A 28 3.73 -15.30 -8.87
CA ALA A 28 4.63 -15.05 -7.76
C ALA A 28 4.26 -13.76 -7.02
N TRP A 29 3.98 -12.68 -7.75
CA TRP A 29 3.52 -11.41 -7.18
C TRP A 29 2.18 -11.56 -6.43
N ILE A 30 1.19 -12.26 -6.99
CA ILE A 30 -0.10 -12.48 -6.32
C ILE A 30 0.10 -13.28 -5.02
N ARG A 31 0.90 -14.34 -5.04
CA ARG A 31 1.19 -15.14 -3.84
C ARG A 31 1.83 -14.30 -2.74
N ASP A 32 2.77 -13.43 -3.11
CA ASP A 32 3.45 -12.51 -2.19
C ASP A 32 2.48 -11.43 -1.64
N TYR A 33 1.76 -10.74 -2.54
CA TYR A 33 0.88 -9.62 -2.18
C TYR A 33 -0.27 -10.05 -1.25
N PHE A 34 -0.87 -11.22 -1.49
CA PHE A 34 -1.93 -11.78 -0.65
C PHE A 34 -1.41 -12.66 0.50
N GLN A 35 -0.09 -12.82 0.62
CA GLN A 35 0.57 -13.68 1.60
C GLN A 35 -0.05 -15.09 1.65
N LEU A 36 -0.14 -15.74 0.48
CA LEU A 36 -0.84 -17.02 0.33
C LEU A 36 -0.13 -18.18 1.01
N ASP A 37 1.16 -18.04 1.32
CA ASP A 37 1.94 -19.04 2.08
C ASP A 37 1.60 -19.04 3.58
N ILE A 38 0.85 -18.04 4.08
CA ILE A 38 0.35 -18.01 5.45
C ILE A 38 -0.91 -18.86 5.57
N ASP A 39 -0.86 -19.85 6.47
CA ASP A 39 -2.00 -20.68 6.85
C ASP A 39 -2.99 -19.87 7.70
N LEU A 40 -3.98 -19.29 7.01
CA LEU A 40 -5.03 -18.49 7.63
C LEU A 40 -5.95 -19.34 8.52
N VAL A 41 -6.18 -20.61 8.16
CA VAL A 41 -7.06 -21.51 8.91
C VAL A 41 -6.44 -21.83 10.26
N ASP A 42 -5.13 -22.10 10.28
CA ASP A 42 -4.42 -22.32 11.53
C ASP A 42 -4.34 -21.05 12.39
N LEU A 43 -4.15 -19.86 11.79
CA LEU A 43 -4.22 -18.60 12.53
C LEU A 43 -5.60 -18.36 13.18
N TYR A 44 -6.68 -18.60 12.45
CA TYR A 44 -8.04 -18.50 12.99
C TYR A 44 -8.23 -19.46 14.16
N ARG A 45 -7.76 -20.71 14.03
CA ARG A 45 -7.79 -21.70 15.12
C ARG A 45 -7.03 -21.21 16.36
N GLN A 46 -5.83 -20.67 16.18
CA GLN A 46 -5.01 -20.14 17.28
C GLN A 46 -5.69 -18.94 17.96
N TRP A 47 -6.21 -17.98 17.19
CA TRP A 47 -6.88 -16.80 17.74
C TRP A 47 -8.19 -17.16 18.46
N SER A 48 -8.96 -18.09 17.91
CA SER A 48 -10.18 -18.61 18.53
C SER A 48 -9.93 -19.36 19.83
N ALA A 49 -8.82 -20.09 19.92
CA ALA A 49 -8.41 -20.73 21.18
C ALA A 49 -7.96 -19.70 22.24
N ALA A 50 -7.38 -18.58 21.82
CA ALA A 50 -6.86 -17.55 22.72
C ALA A 50 -7.90 -16.50 23.15
N ASP A 51 -8.92 -16.22 22.33
CA ASP A 51 -9.93 -15.18 22.57
C ASP A 51 -11.36 -15.69 22.33
N PRO A 52 -12.17 -15.88 23.39
CA PRO A 52 -13.57 -16.28 23.28
C PRO A 52 -14.45 -15.30 22.50
N VAL A 53 -14.09 -14.01 22.44
CA VAL A 53 -14.81 -13.02 21.65
C VAL A 53 -14.58 -13.30 20.16
N PHE A 54 -13.33 -13.48 19.76
CA PHE A 54 -12.97 -13.84 18.38
C PHE A 54 -13.64 -15.15 17.95
N ASN A 55 -13.58 -16.19 18.80
CA ASN A 55 -14.18 -17.49 18.52
C ASN A 55 -15.69 -17.41 18.18
N ARG A 56 -16.42 -16.49 18.80
CA ARG A 56 -17.87 -16.29 18.55
C ARG A 56 -18.18 -15.57 17.24
N ILE A 57 -17.23 -14.83 16.67
CA ILE A 57 -17.46 -13.98 15.49
C ILE A 57 -16.71 -14.45 14.25
N GLN A 58 -15.79 -15.40 14.37
CA GLN A 58 -14.89 -15.82 13.28
C GLN A 58 -15.66 -16.24 12.02
N ASP A 59 -16.75 -17.00 12.18
CA ASP A 59 -17.55 -17.54 11.06
C ASP A 59 -18.27 -16.44 10.26
N ARG A 60 -18.39 -15.23 10.82
CA ARG A 60 -18.96 -14.08 10.11
C ARG A 60 -17.95 -13.37 9.22
N PHE A 61 -16.66 -13.62 9.43
CA PHE A 61 -15.57 -12.83 8.88
C PHE A 61 -14.43 -13.74 8.40
N GLU A 62 -14.76 -14.71 7.54
CA GLU A 62 -13.78 -15.63 6.97
C GLU A 62 -12.96 -14.99 5.85
N GLY A 63 -11.73 -15.49 5.64
CA GLY A 63 -10.89 -15.09 4.51
C GLY A 63 -10.21 -13.73 4.62
N ILE A 64 -10.25 -13.07 5.79
CA ILE A 64 -9.59 -11.77 5.99
C ILE A 64 -8.07 -11.98 6.09
N ARG A 65 -7.34 -11.52 5.06
CA ARG A 65 -5.88 -11.58 4.99
C ARG A 65 -5.26 -10.19 5.09
N MET A 66 -4.02 -10.13 5.58
CA MET A 66 -3.20 -8.92 5.44
C MET A 66 -2.47 -8.92 4.11
N LEU A 67 -2.53 -7.78 3.42
CA LEU A 67 -1.80 -7.56 2.19
C LEU A 67 -0.35 -7.17 2.50
N ARG A 68 0.56 -7.56 1.61
CA ARG A 68 1.96 -7.13 1.62
C ARG A 68 2.17 -6.05 0.56
N GLN A 69 1.81 -4.83 0.91
CA GLN A 69 1.75 -3.69 -0.01
C GLN A 69 3.15 -3.14 -0.33
N ASP A 70 3.24 -2.39 -1.43
CA ASP A 70 4.40 -1.57 -1.74
C ASP A 70 4.64 -0.53 -0.62
N PRO A 71 5.86 -0.41 -0.07
CA PRO A 71 6.14 0.52 1.01
C PRO A 71 5.85 1.99 0.72
N PHE A 72 6.08 2.46 -0.51
CA PHE A 72 5.89 3.87 -0.86
C PHE A 72 4.40 4.20 -1.05
N GLU A 73 3.68 3.38 -1.82
CA GLU A 73 2.23 3.48 -1.96
C GLU A 73 1.55 3.45 -0.59
N ASN A 74 1.97 2.54 0.28
CA ASN A 74 1.41 2.38 1.61
C ASN A 74 1.70 3.60 2.51
N LEU A 75 2.93 4.12 2.47
CA LEU A 75 3.33 5.34 3.20
C LEU A 75 2.47 6.54 2.82
N ILE A 76 2.35 6.84 1.53
CA ILE A 76 1.58 7.99 1.05
C ILE A 76 0.07 7.80 1.29
N SER A 77 -0.44 6.58 1.12
CA SER A 77 -1.85 6.25 1.39
C SER A 77 -2.21 6.44 2.86
N PHE A 78 -1.34 6.03 3.80
CA PHE A 78 -1.60 6.26 5.22
C PHE A 78 -1.39 7.71 5.67
N ILE A 79 -0.51 8.48 5.03
CA ILE A 79 -0.47 9.95 5.22
C ILE A 79 -1.85 10.55 4.89
N CYS A 80 -2.48 10.12 3.78
CA CYS A 80 -3.84 10.52 3.39
C CYS A 80 -4.92 10.13 4.42
N SER A 81 -4.69 9.06 5.18
CA SER A 81 -5.66 8.50 6.14
C SER A 81 -5.79 9.26 7.46
N SER A 82 -4.78 10.03 7.84
CA SER A 82 -4.74 10.74 9.13
C SER A 82 -5.98 11.63 9.30
N ASN A 83 -6.82 11.41 10.31
CA ASN A 83 -8.09 12.15 10.53
C ASN A 83 -8.98 12.24 9.27
N ASN A 84 -9.34 11.10 8.69
CA ASN A 84 -10.08 11.02 7.43
C ASN A 84 -10.99 9.77 7.40
N ASN A 85 -11.83 9.61 6.37
CA ASN A 85 -12.68 8.43 6.17
C ASN A 85 -12.33 7.67 4.88
N ILE A 86 -12.66 6.38 4.84
CA ILE A 86 -12.27 5.46 3.74
C ILE A 86 -12.73 5.97 2.37
N SER A 87 -13.97 6.49 2.26
CA SER A 87 -14.49 7.01 0.99
C SER A 87 -13.64 8.16 0.45
N ARG A 88 -13.28 9.13 1.31
CA ARG A 88 -12.45 10.26 0.92
C ARG A 88 -11.01 9.86 0.65
N ILE A 89 -10.43 8.95 1.44
CA ILE A 89 -9.07 8.44 1.22
C ILE A 89 -8.98 7.77 -0.16
N THR A 90 -9.95 6.93 -0.50
CA THR A 90 -10.02 6.24 -1.80
C THR A 90 -10.05 7.24 -2.95
N LYS A 91 -10.87 8.29 -2.84
CA LYS A 91 -10.94 9.36 -3.85
C LYS A 91 -9.63 10.15 -3.96
N MET A 92 -8.97 10.42 -2.84
CA MET A 92 -7.68 11.11 -2.81
C MET A 92 -6.59 10.27 -3.49
N VAL A 93 -6.44 9.00 -3.12
CA VAL A 93 -5.44 8.11 -3.75
C VAL A 93 -5.72 7.96 -5.25
N GLY A 94 -6.99 7.76 -5.64
CA GLY A 94 -7.35 7.70 -7.06
C GLY A 94 -7.05 9.00 -7.83
N SER A 95 -7.30 10.18 -7.24
CA SER A 95 -6.96 11.46 -7.89
C SER A 95 -5.46 11.73 -7.94
N LEU A 96 -4.69 11.24 -6.95
CA LEU A 96 -3.23 11.27 -6.95
C LEU A 96 -2.69 10.51 -8.16
N CYS A 97 -3.08 9.24 -8.33
CA CYS A 97 -2.62 8.39 -9.43
C CYS A 97 -3.00 8.99 -10.80
N ARG A 98 -4.24 9.45 -10.97
CA ARG A 98 -4.68 10.10 -12.22
C ARG A 98 -3.91 11.38 -12.57
N THR A 99 -3.46 12.12 -11.55
CA THR A 99 -2.78 13.41 -11.77
C THR A 99 -1.29 13.24 -12.07
N TYR A 100 -0.63 12.28 -11.41
CA TYR A 100 0.82 12.16 -11.41
C TYR A 100 1.36 10.91 -12.13
N SER A 101 0.48 10.06 -12.65
CA SER A 101 0.87 8.88 -13.42
C SER A 101 0.12 8.83 -14.75
N PRO A 102 0.79 8.51 -15.87
CA PRO A 102 0.10 8.23 -17.12
C PRO A 102 -0.80 6.99 -17.00
N ALA A 103 -1.86 6.91 -17.81
CA ALA A 103 -2.70 5.72 -17.86
C ALA A 103 -1.87 4.52 -18.35
N LEU A 104 -1.94 3.41 -17.62
CA LEU A 104 -1.27 2.16 -17.94
C LEU A 104 -2.08 1.34 -18.95
N LEU A 105 -3.38 1.23 -18.71
CA LEU A 105 -4.34 0.54 -19.57
C LEU A 105 -5.75 1.05 -19.30
N HIS A 106 -6.67 0.64 -20.14
CA HIS A 106 -8.10 0.85 -19.95
C HIS A 106 -8.78 -0.51 -19.83
N LEU A 107 -9.75 -0.63 -18.92
CA LEU A 107 -10.55 -1.84 -18.81
C LEU A 107 -11.96 -1.56 -19.30
N ALA A 108 -12.43 -2.42 -20.20
CA ALA A 108 -13.82 -2.46 -20.55
C ALA A 108 -14.66 -2.75 -19.30
N PRO A 109 -15.81 -2.08 -19.16
CA PRO A 109 -16.73 -2.33 -18.06
C PRO A 109 -17.25 -3.78 -18.12
N PRO A 110 -17.67 -4.37 -16.97
CA PRO A 110 -18.29 -5.69 -16.97
C PRO A 110 -19.46 -5.75 -17.96
N ALA A 111 -19.57 -6.86 -18.71
CA ALA A 111 -20.61 -7.03 -19.72
C ALA A 111 -22.01 -6.80 -19.12
N GLY A 112 -22.79 -5.93 -19.76
CA GLY A 112 -24.14 -5.58 -19.29
C GLY A 112 -24.20 -4.44 -18.27
N THR A 113 -23.14 -3.64 -18.12
CA THR A 113 -23.15 -2.41 -17.32
C THR A 113 -23.06 -1.17 -18.22
N ASP A 114 -23.75 -0.09 -17.83
CA ASP A 114 -23.70 1.23 -18.51
C ASP A 114 -22.49 2.07 -18.05
N LEU A 115 -21.47 1.44 -17.49
CA LEU A 115 -20.27 2.12 -17.00
C LEU A 115 -19.35 2.46 -18.18
N GLU A 116 -18.65 3.58 -18.09
CA GLU A 116 -17.63 3.95 -19.07
C GLU A 116 -16.33 3.17 -18.85
N GLU A 117 -15.53 3.06 -19.90
CA GLU A 117 -14.19 2.51 -19.84
C GLU A 117 -13.29 3.37 -18.93
N GLU A 118 -12.79 2.78 -17.83
CA GLU A 118 -11.99 3.50 -16.84
C GLU A 118 -10.48 3.32 -17.09
N PRO A 119 -9.69 4.40 -17.16
CA PRO A 119 -8.24 4.31 -17.22
C PRO A 119 -7.65 3.93 -15.86
N TYR A 120 -6.73 2.96 -15.86
CA TYR A 120 -5.98 2.55 -14.69
C TYR A 120 -4.63 3.25 -14.67
N HIS A 121 -4.33 3.92 -13.57
CA HIS A 121 -3.10 4.68 -13.36
C HIS A 121 -2.28 4.01 -12.26
N PRO A 122 -0.99 3.74 -12.48
CA PRO A 122 -0.13 3.20 -11.44
C PRO A 122 0.07 4.25 -10.34
N PHE A 123 0.53 3.82 -9.16
CA PHE A 123 0.93 4.75 -8.12
C PHE A 123 2.11 5.61 -8.60
N PRO A 124 2.11 6.93 -8.38
CA PRO A 124 3.21 7.79 -8.84
C PRO A 124 4.50 7.48 -8.09
N SER A 125 5.65 7.68 -8.74
CA SER A 125 6.94 7.50 -8.08
C SER A 125 7.31 8.68 -7.19
N PRO A 126 8.29 8.54 -6.27
CA PRO A 126 8.73 9.64 -5.42
C PRO A 126 9.15 10.89 -6.20
N SER A 127 9.88 10.75 -7.31
CA SER A 127 10.28 11.89 -8.16
C SER A 127 9.10 12.65 -8.77
N ALA A 128 7.96 11.99 -9.05
CA ALA A 128 6.77 12.66 -9.56
C ALA A 128 6.08 13.55 -8.50
N LEU A 129 6.36 13.31 -7.22
CA LEU A 129 5.73 14.00 -6.10
C LEU A 129 6.67 14.97 -5.36
N CYS A 130 7.95 15.04 -5.71
CA CYS A 130 8.94 15.82 -4.94
C CYS A 130 8.95 17.32 -5.26
N ALA A 131 8.44 17.74 -6.42
CA ALA A 131 8.53 19.12 -6.87
C ALA A 131 7.67 20.09 -5.99
N PRO A 132 8.13 21.31 -5.66
CA PRO A 132 7.42 22.21 -4.75
C PRO A 132 5.96 22.52 -5.16
N GLU A 133 5.69 22.61 -6.45
CA GLU A 133 4.38 22.87 -7.05
C GLU A 133 3.34 21.79 -6.75
N VAL A 134 3.77 20.56 -6.45
CA VAL A 134 2.90 19.43 -6.08
C VAL A 134 2.02 19.79 -4.89
N THR A 135 2.55 20.54 -3.92
CA THR A 135 1.78 20.99 -2.75
C THR A 135 0.55 21.80 -3.16
N ALA A 136 0.73 22.80 -4.04
CA ALA A 136 -0.37 23.65 -4.47
C ALA A 136 -1.42 22.86 -5.26
N LYS A 137 -0.97 21.97 -6.15
CA LYS A 137 -1.84 21.09 -6.94
C LYS A 137 -2.64 20.14 -6.06
N LEU A 138 -2.02 19.47 -5.08
CA LEU A 138 -2.71 18.58 -4.15
C LEU A 138 -3.70 19.32 -3.25
N ARG A 139 -3.39 20.55 -2.83
CA ARG A 139 -4.36 21.39 -2.11
C ARG A 139 -5.59 21.69 -2.96
N ALA A 140 -5.41 22.02 -4.24
CA ALA A 140 -6.52 22.20 -5.18
C ALA A 140 -7.36 20.92 -5.39
N LEU A 141 -6.73 19.75 -5.30
CA LEU A 141 -7.40 18.44 -5.33
C LEU A 141 -8.03 18.03 -3.99
N GLY A 142 -8.01 18.89 -2.97
CA GLY A 142 -8.71 18.67 -1.71
C GLY A 142 -7.93 17.85 -0.66
N PHE A 143 -6.61 17.72 -0.79
CA PHE A 143 -5.77 17.02 0.20
C PHE A 143 -5.61 17.82 1.51
N GLY A 144 -5.83 19.13 1.46
CA GLY A 144 -5.65 20.04 2.61
C GLY A 144 -4.19 20.07 3.07
N TYR A 145 -3.97 20.10 4.38
CA TYR A 145 -2.62 20.13 4.99
C TYR A 145 -1.77 18.90 4.65
N ARG A 146 -2.38 17.77 4.24
CA ARG A 146 -1.67 16.55 3.87
C ARG A 146 -0.88 16.71 2.57
N ALA A 147 -1.23 17.70 1.75
CA ALA A 147 -0.47 18.04 0.56
C ALA A 147 1.01 18.31 0.89
N ASP A 148 1.26 19.08 1.95
CA ASP A 148 2.62 19.38 2.41
C ASP A 148 3.35 18.12 2.91
N PHE A 149 2.62 17.20 3.53
CA PHE A 149 3.21 15.96 4.06
C PHE A 149 3.66 15.03 2.93
N ILE A 150 2.83 14.88 1.90
CA ILE A 150 3.12 14.05 0.73
C ILE A 150 4.32 14.60 -0.03
N GLN A 151 4.27 15.88 -0.41
CA GLN A 151 5.34 16.50 -1.19
C GLN A 151 6.68 16.50 -0.44
N LYS A 152 6.69 16.85 0.85
CA LYS A 152 7.93 16.87 1.65
C LYS A 152 8.48 15.47 1.91
N THR A 153 7.61 14.47 2.09
CA THR A 153 8.04 13.07 2.22
C THR A 153 8.72 12.59 0.94
N ALA A 154 8.11 12.85 -0.21
CA ALA A 154 8.69 12.52 -1.51
C ALA A 154 10.01 13.26 -1.76
N ALA A 155 10.07 14.56 -1.45
CA ALA A 155 11.29 15.36 -1.56
C ALA A 155 12.42 14.85 -0.66
N MET A 156 12.13 14.52 0.60
CA MET A 156 13.12 13.97 1.54
C MET A 156 13.69 12.63 1.04
N LEU A 157 12.84 11.76 0.51
CA LEU A 157 13.26 10.47 -0.06
C LEU A 157 14.16 10.65 -1.29
N VAL A 158 13.76 11.53 -2.20
CA VAL A 158 14.51 11.85 -3.41
C VAL A 158 15.85 12.52 -3.09
N GLU A 159 15.87 13.45 -2.14
CA GLU A 159 17.10 14.13 -1.71
C GLU A 159 18.10 13.16 -1.07
N ALA A 160 17.61 12.20 -0.27
CA ALA A 160 18.45 11.24 0.43
C ALA A 160 18.99 10.11 -0.47
N HIS A 161 18.23 9.69 -1.48
CA HIS A 161 18.53 8.46 -2.24
C HIS A 161 18.69 8.68 -3.75
N GLY A 162 18.18 9.78 -4.29
CA GLY A 162 18.22 10.11 -5.71
C GLY A 162 17.03 9.56 -6.50
N VAL A 163 17.04 9.83 -7.82
CA VAL A 163 15.94 9.53 -8.77
C VAL A 163 16.33 8.56 -9.88
N ASN A 164 17.59 8.14 -9.93
CA ASN A 164 18.11 7.36 -11.04
C ASN A 164 17.62 5.92 -10.95
N ARG A 165 16.58 5.60 -11.73
CA ARG A 165 15.95 4.28 -11.75
C ARG A 165 16.97 3.18 -12.01
N ASN A 166 16.85 2.11 -11.24
CA ASN A 166 17.64 0.91 -11.45
C ASN A 166 17.12 0.14 -12.66
N ALA A 167 17.99 -0.10 -13.64
CA ALA A 167 17.62 -0.79 -14.89
C ALA A 167 17.09 -2.22 -14.68
N LYS A 168 17.36 -2.85 -13.52
CA LYS A 168 16.88 -4.21 -13.20
C LYS A 168 15.51 -4.23 -12.53
N THR A 169 15.23 -3.26 -11.65
CA THR A 169 14.01 -3.25 -10.82
C THR A 169 12.97 -2.26 -11.34
N SER A 170 13.36 -1.32 -12.22
CA SER A 170 12.56 -0.17 -12.66
C SER A 170 12.11 0.78 -11.53
N LEU A 171 12.57 0.54 -10.30
CA LEU A 171 12.29 1.35 -9.11
C LEU A 171 13.30 2.49 -8.99
N GLU A 172 12.88 3.57 -8.35
CA GLU A 172 13.76 4.63 -7.90
C GLU A 172 14.55 4.18 -6.65
N PRO A 173 15.78 4.68 -6.44
CA PRO A 173 16.59 4.33 -5.26
C PRO A 173 15.89 4.60 -3.92
N SER A 174 15.02 5.61 -3.90
CA SER A 174 14.14 5.95 -2.78
C SER A 174 13.14 4.85 -2.44
N GLU A 175 12.54 4.21 -3.45
CA GLU A 175 11.63 3.08 -3.29
C GLU A 175 12.40 1.84 -2.82
N GLU A 176 13.57 1.57 -3.42
CA GLU A 176 14.44 0.46 -3.01
C GLU A 176 14.87 0.59 -1.54
N TRP A 177 15.24 1.79 -1.11
CA TRP A 177 15.58 2.05 0.30
C TRP A 177 14.41 1.73 1.24
N LEU A 178 13.18 2.13 0.90
CA LEU A 178 12.00 1.80 1.69
C LEU A 178 11.79 0.28 1.80
N VAL A 179 12.04 -0.47 0.72
CA VAL A 179 11.98 -1.94 0.71
C VAL A 179 13.01 -2.53 1.69
N THR A 180 14.22 -1.97 1.81
CA THR A 180 15.24 -2.46 2.78
C THR A 180 14.79 -2.36 4.24
N LEU A 181 13.77 -1.56 4.56
CA LEU A 181 13.21 -1.50 5.92
C LEU A 181 12.53 -2.84 6.33
N ARG A 182 12.19 -3.70 5.36
CA ARG A 182 11.73 -5.07 5.60
C ARG A 182 12.79 -5.92 6.32
N ASP A 183 14.08 -5.65 6.11
CA ASP A 183 15.17 -6.41 6.73
C ASP A 183 15.59 -5.86 8.11
N LYS A 184 15.15 -4.66 8.46
CA LYS A 184 15.47 -4.03 9.75
C LYS A 184 14.57 -4.56 10.86
N ASP A 185 14.98 -4.43 12.12
CA ASP A 185 14.07 -4.70 13.24
C ASP A 185 12.94 -3.65 13.33
N THR A 186 11.84 -3.99 14.00
CA THR A 186 10.65 -3.14 14.10
C THR A 186 10.94 -1.78 14.74
N ALA A 187 11.84 -1.69 15.72
CA ALA A 187 12.12 -0.42 16.39
C ALA A 187 12.94 0.52 15.50
N THR A 188 13.92 -0.03 14.78
CA THR A 188 14.70 0.74 13.80
C THR A 188 13.83 1.20 12.63
N ALA A 189 13.05 0.30 12.03
CA ALA A 189 12.14 0.66 10.94
C ALA A 189 11.12 1.73 11.38
N ARG A 190 10.56 1.63 12.60
CA ARG A 190 9.68 2.67 13.15
C ARG A 190 10.39 4.02 13.27
N THR A 191 11.62 4.03 13.79
CA THR A 191 12.40 5.26 13.95
C THR A 191 12.64 5.96 12.62
N GLU A 192 12.94 5.20 11.55
CA GLU A 192 13.07 5.76 10.20
C GLU A 192 11.75 6.35 9.70
N LEU A 193 10.63 5.64 9.84
CA LEU A 193 9.31 6.12 9.39
C LEU A 193 8.87 7.41 10.11
N LEU A 194 9.17 7.54 11.40
CA LEU A 194 8.79 8.72 12.20
C LEU A 194 9.54 10.01 11.78
N LYS A 195 10.56 9.92 10.92
CA LYS A 195 11.22 11.10 10.34
C LYS A 195 10.35 11.79 9.30
N PHE A 196 9.40 11.08 8.69
CA PHE A 196 8.54 11.63 7.64
C PHE A 196 7.44 12.53 8.19
N MET A 197 7.21 13.63 7.49
CA MET A 197 6.16 14.59 7.80
C MET A 197 4.79 13.92 7.69
N GLY A 198 3.97 14.03 8.74
CA GLY A 198 2.65 13.40 8.78
C GLY A 198 2.63 11.94 9.23
N VAL A 199 3.80 11.35 9.53
CA VAL A 199 3.91 9.98 10.05
C VAL A 199 4.06 10.01 11.57
N GLY A 200 2.93 9.85 12.26
CA GLY A 200 2.90 9.57 13.70
C GLY A 200 2.99 8.08 14.01
N ARG A 201 3.04 7.71 15.31
CA ARG A 201 3.13 6.30 15.75
C ARG A 201 2.10 5.38 15.10
N LYS A 202 0.83 5.79 15.05
CA LYS A 202 -0.26 5.02 14.42
C LYS A 202 0.01 4.77 12.93
N VAL A 203 0.41 5.81 12.20
CA VAL A 203 0.68 5.71 10.75
C VAL A 203 1.88 4.80 10.51
N ALA A 204 2.95 4.97 11.30
CA ALA A 204 4.11 4.10 11.25
C ALA A 204 3.75 2.63 11.52
N ASP A 205 2.93 2.33 12.52
CA ASP A 205 2.51 0.96 12.83
C ASP A 205 1.67 0.34 11.69
N CYS A 206 0.83 1.12 10.99
CA CYS A 206 0.14 0.65 9.79
C CYS A 206 1.11 0.29 8.66
N ILE A 207 2.12 1.13 8.41
CA ILE A 207 3.14 0.90 7.37
C ILE A 207 3.99 -0.33 7.71
N LEU A 208 4.39 -0.45 8.97
CA LEU A 208 5.15 -1.58 9.50
C LEU A 208 4.39 -2.90 9.31
N LEU A 209 3.10 -2.92 9.63
CA LEU A 209 2.25 -4.10 9.51
C LEU A 209 1.94 -4.48 8.06
N MET A 210 1.59 -3.50 7.21
CA MET A 210 1.00 -3.75 5.90
C MET A 210 1.99 -3.70 4.72
N SER A 211 3.24 -3.30 4.94
CA SER A 211 4.26 -3.26 3.87
C SER A 211 5.68 -3.63 4.27
N LEU A 212 6.02 -3.68 5.56
CA LEU A 212 7.38 -3.92 6.04
C LEU A 212 7.55 -5.23 6.83
N ASP A 213 6.61 -6.17 6.69
CA ASP A 213 6.67 -7.52 7.25
C ASP A 213 6.76 -7.56 8.80
N LYS A 214 6.30 -6.52 9.51
CA LYS A 214 6.37 -6.44 10.97
C LYS A 214 5.05 -6.88 11.61
N VAL A 215 4.84 -8.19 11.67
CA VAL A 215 3.62 -8.80 12.23
C VAL A 215 3.53 -8.76 13.76
N ARG A 216 4.61 -8.39 14.47
CA ARG A 216 4.65 -8.39 15.95
C ARG A 216 4.44 -6.97 16.53
N ARG A 217 3.37 -6.85 17.33
CA ARG A 217 2.91 -5.72 18.15
C ARG A 217 2.01 -4.71 17.43
N VAL A 218 0.71 -5.01 17.41
CA VAL A 218 -0.26 -3.97 17.79
C VAL A 218 -0.09 -3.80 19.29
N GLN A 219 0.66 -2.79 19.75
CA GLN A 219 0.50 -2.36 21.14
C GLN A 219 -0.99 -2.08 21.31
N ARG A 220 -1.63 -2.70 22.31
CA ARG A 220 -3.00 -2.33 22.73
C ARG A 220 -3.08 -0.82 22.62
N LEU A 221 -3.81 -0.31 21.62
CA LEU A 221 -4.24 1.06 21.63
C LEU A 221 -5.11 1.13 22.88
N LYS A 222 -4.59 1.69 23.97
CA LYS A 222 -5.40 2.20 25.08
C LYS A 222 -6.21 3.38 24.53
N ILE A 223 -7.13 3.09 23.62
CA ILE A 223 -8.33 3.89 23.39
C ILE A 223 -9.26 3.42 24.51
N PHE A 224 -9.83 4.35 25.26
CA PHE A 224 -10.42 4.21 26.60
C PHE A 224 -9.38 4.31 27.71
N GLY A 225 -9.33 5.52 28.28
CA GLY A 225 -8.58 5.83 29.48
C GLY A 225 -9.15 5.08 30.67
N GLU A 226 -8.25 4.46 31.43
CA GLU A 226 -8.48 4.16 32.83
C GLU A 226 -7.73 5.23 33.62
N GLN A 227 -8.47 6.26 34.04
CA GLN A 227 -8.22 6.94 35.30
C GLN A 227 -9.00 6.17 36.35
N CYS A 228 -8.28 5.47 37.23
CA CYS A 228 -8.54 5.37 38.66
C CYS A 228 -7.18 5.14 39.33
#